data_AF-A0A1D1UVR3-F1
#
_entry.id   AF-A0A1D1UVR3-F1
#
_cell.length_a   1.000
_cell.length_b   1.000
_cell.length_c   1.000
_cell.angle_alpha   90.00
_cell.angle_beta   90.00
_cell.angle_gamma   90.00
#
_symmetry.space_group_name_H-M   'P 1'
#
loop_
_entity.id
_entity.type
_entity.pdbx_description
1 polymer ?
#
loop_
_entity_poly.entity_id
_entity_poly.type
_entity_poly.pdbx_seq_one_letter_code
_entity_poly.pdbx_strand_id
1 'polypeptide(L)'
;MYCSDKIVSVNKKLISKICIFCLSISLGLFVLNVNNCIYRVRVDGAIWDGVKLCGFTHSFRSFGKECDLMESLSPPAKILRLTCAKADHRHKMAVRMMELRRLNELKVKMSRSYRNQSLAEKPSTDKLHGFVTIHHPCGRLGNTMFQIASLLGIARTNNLIPVGFNVDGKNISVFEGVWFFDKAHMATVSVNNNFCVVKEDGVGTYAPKTGNLSANCKNSSASISGCLQSWKYFANSTLEVSLLLTFAAGIYRSAEVRLIQGYAQLEKHPENLGRLLTIGVHVRRTDFTQAGWNNYGLVPAPEKYLLGTLSEVEAKYPSSLIFVIGDDYGYSKTLFNRTNIHVFPPSEFPEVDMAVMHMMDRLIISAGSFGWWCGYLSRADEVYYYKDWPKIGSGLELLFNRKDYFPSHWTGRS
;
A
#
# COMPACT_ATOMS: atom_id res chain seq x y z
N MET A 1 -42.83 23.81 4.96
CA MET A 1 -44.18 23.37 4.56
C MET A 1 -44.07 22.71 3.19
N TYR A 2 -44.36 21.40 3.16
CA TYR A 2 -44.60 20.48 2.03
C TYR A 2 -44.05 20.84 0.63
N CYS A 3 -43.05 20.08 0.17
CA CYS A 3 -42.89 19.79 -1.26
C CYS A 3 -43.42 18.36 -1.51
N SER A 4 -44.36 18.26 -2.44
CA SER A 4 -45.08 17.05 -2.83
C SER A 4 -44.22 16.10 -3.68
N ASP A 5 -44.32 14.81 -3.37
CA ASP A 5 -43.83 13.72 -4.21
C ASP A 5 -44.69 13.63 -5.48
N LYS A 6 -44.09 13.80 -6.67
CA LYS A 6 -44.70 13.41 -7.94
C LYS A 6 -44.08 12.12 -8.42
N ILE A 7 -44.89 11.06 -8.39
CA ILE A 7 -44.63 9.74 -8.98
C ILE A 7 -44.79 9.86 -10.50
N VAL A 8 -43.76 9.47 -11.26
CA VAL A 8 -43.86 9.25 -12.71
C VAL A 8 -43.84 7.74 -12.93
N SER A 9 -44.93 7.18 -13.45
CA SER A 9 -45.01 5.76 -13.80
C SER A 9 -44.27 5.54 -15.12
N VAL A 10 -43.33 4.58 -15.14
CA VAL A 10 -42.62 4.18 -16.35
C VAL A 10 -43.17 2.84 -16.84
N ASN A 11 -43.40 2.74 -18.14
CA ASN A 11 -44.08 1.65 -18.82
C ASN A 11 -43.34 0.29 -18.63
N LYS A 12 -44.06 -0.73 -18.14
CA LYS A 12 -43.54 -2.05 -17.71
C LYS A 12 -42.79 -2.86 -18.80
N LYS A 13 -42.85 -2.47 -20.07
CA LYS A 13 -42.19 -3.18 -21.18
C LYS A 13 -40.68 -2.92 -21.33
N LEU A 14 -40.12 -1.89 -20.71
CA LEU A 14 -38.68 -1.58 -20.84
C LEU A 14 -37.79 -2.33 -19.82
N ILE A 15 -38.38 -2.92 -18.78
CA ILE A 15 -37.67 -3.55 -17.65
C ILE A 15 -37.18 -4.99 -17.96
N SER A 16 -37.66 -5.64 -19.03
CA SER A 16 -37.29 -7.03 -19.32
C SER A 16 -35.93 -7.23 -20.00
N LYS A 17 -35.18 -6.16 -20.31
CA LYS A 17 -33.92 -6.25 -21.08
C LYS A 17 -32.63 -5.97 -20.29
N ILE A 18 -32.69 -5.60 -19.03
CA ILE A 18 -31.50 -5.28 -18.23
C ILE A 18 -31.65 -5.88 -16.83
N CYS A 19 -31.28 -7.15 -16.63
CA CYS A 19 -31.18 -7.75 -15.30
C CYS A 19 -30.36 -9.05 -15.30
N ILE A 20 -29.03 -8.97 -15.25
CA ILE A 20 -28.16 -10.03 -14.68
C ILE A 20 -26.89 -9.39 -14.09
N PHE A 21 -26.82 -9.20 -12.76
CA PHE A 21 -25.71 -9.59 -11.85
C PHE A 21 -25.83 -8.95 -10.44
N CYS A 22 -25.61 -9.79 -9.42
CA CYS A 22 -25.25 -9.53 -8.00
C CYS A 22 -26.33 -9.14 -6.95
N LEU A 23 -26.76 -10.16 -6.20
CA LEU A 23 -26.87 -10.16 -4.72
C LEU A 23 -25.48 -9.88 -4.10
N SER A 24 -25.23 -9.26 -2.94
CA SER A 24 -26.06 -8.70 -1.85
C SER A 24 -25.08 -8.07 -0.83
N ILE A 25 -25.22 -6.79 -0.47
CA ILE A 25 -24.96 -6.27 0.89
C ILE A 25 -26.01 -5.18 1.17
N SER A 26 -26.71 -5.39 2.27
CA SER A 26 -27.86 -4.67 2.82
C SER A 26 -27.63 -3.18 3.08
N LEU A 27 -28.19 -2.34 2.21
CA LEU A 27 -28.89 -1.07 2.50
C LEU A 27 -29.27 -0.41 1.16
N GLY A 28 -30.36 -0.90 0.56
CA GLY A 28 -31.28 -0.15 -0.32
C GLY A 28 -30.74 0.79 -1.41
N LEU A 29 -29.58 0.53 -2.02
CA LEU A 29 -29.03 1.31 -3.13
C LEU A 29 -28.42 0.38 -4.18
N PHE A 30 -29.06 0.30 -5.35
CA PHE A 30 -28.52 -0.42 -6.50
C PHE A 30 -27.71 0.54 -7.38
N VAL A 31 -26.53 0.09 -7.81
CA VAL A 31 -25.68 0.77 -8.79
C VAL A 31 -25.66 -0.11 -10.04
N LEU A 32 -26.29 0.36 -11.11
CA LEU A 32 -26.23 -0.26 -12.44
C LEU A 32 -25.18 0.47 -13.28
N ASN A 33 -24.29 -0.31 -13.91
CA ASN A 33 -23.32 0.20 -14.88
C ASN A 33 -23.72 -0.30 -16.27
N VAL A 34 -24.23 0.61 -17.10
CA VAL A 34 -24.50 0.37 -18.52
C VAL A 34 -23.91 1.55 -19.28
N ASN A 35 -23.00 1.27 -20.21
CA ASN A 35 -22.34 2.26 -21.08
C ASN A 35 -21.68 3.44 -20.33
N ASN A 36 -20.89 3.16 -19.29
CA ASN A 36 -20.13 4.17 -18.53
C ASN A 36 -20.95 5.26 -17.82
N CYS A 37 -22.27 5.09 -17.67
CA CYS A 37 -23.12 5.95 -16.85
C CYS A 37 -23.58 5.23 -15.58
N ILE A 38 -23.46 5.90 -14.43
CA ILE A 38 -23.97 5.41 -13.13
C ILE A 38 -25.37 6.00 -12.90
N TYR A 39 -26.38 5.14 -12.81
CA TYR A 39 -27.75 5.53 -12.47
C TYR A 39 -28.09 5.11 -11.02
N ARG A 40 -28.78 5.99 -10.28
CA ARG A 40 -29.43 5.64 -9.00
C ARG A 40 -30.88 5.23 -9.27
N VAL A 41 -31.25 4.01 -8.90
CA VAL A 41 -32.65 3.55 -8.95
C VAL A 41 -33.11 3.25 -7.52
N ARG A 42 -34.21 3.88 -7.11
CA ARG A 42 -34.95 3.56 -5.88
C ARG A 42 -36.14 2.69 -6.26
N VAL A 43 -36.27 1.52 -5.64
CA VAL A 43 -37.40 0.61 -5.87
C VAL A 43 -38.20 0.54 -4.58
N ASP A 44 -39.39 1.13 -4.57
CA ASP A 44 -40.34 0.98 -3.46
C ASP A 44 -41.33 -0.14 -3.80
N GLY A 45 -41.36 -1.18 -2.96
CA GLY A 45 -42.42 -2.20 -2.88
C GLY A 45 -42.35 -3.36 -3.89
N ALA A 46 -41.98 -4.56 -3.40
CA ALA A 46 -42.64 -5.86 -3.61
C ALA A 46 -41.67 -7.06 -3.60
N ILE A 47 -42.08 -8.10 -2.89
CA ILE A 47 -41.48 -9.44 -2.75
C ILE A 47 -41.75 -10.27 -4.01
N TRP A 48 -40.77 -11.01 -4.55
CA TRP A 48 -41.00 -12.09 -5.52
C TRP A 48 -39.99 -13.25 -5.37
N ASP A 49 -40.53 -14.46 -5.25
CA ASP A 49 -39.86 -15.76 -5.25
C ASP A 49 -39.46 -16.24 -6.66
N GLY A 50 -38.35 -17.01 -6.77
CA GLY A 50 -38.23 -18.12 -7.73
C GLY A 50 -37.62 -17.90 -9.15
N VAL A 51 -36.35 -18.35 -9.31
CA VAL A 51 -35.75 -19.17 -10.41
C VAL A 51 -35.94 -18.81 -11.91
N LYS A 52 -34.83 -18.61 -12.67
CA LYS A 52 -34.21 -19.51 -13.71
C LYS A 52 -33.27 -18.74 -14.67
N LEU A 53 -32.05 -19.24 -14.87
CA LEU A 53 -31.00 -18.73 -15.78
C LEU A 53 -31.16 -19.29 -17.21
N CYS A 54 -31.00 -18.46 -18.24
CA CYS A 54 -30.57 -18.85 -19.59
C CYS A 54 -29.86 -17.66 -20.27
N GLY A 55 -28.66 -17.89 -20.81
CA GLY A 55 -27.83 -16.86 -21.44
C GLY A 55 -28.11 -16.65 -22.93
N PHE A 56 -27.66 -15.53 -23.48
CA PHE A 56 -27.39 -15.34 -24.92
C PHE A 56 -26.41 -14.17 -25.16
N THR A 57 -25.50 -14.39 -26.10
CA THR A 57 -24.49 -13.48 -26.64
C THR A 57 -25.06 -12.59 -27.74
N HIS A 58 -24.82 -11.26 -27.72
CA HIS A 58 -24.86 -10.43 -28.94
C HIS A 58 -23.90 -9.23 -28.87
N SER A 59 -23.20 -9.01 -29.99
CA SER A 59 -22.29 -7.89 -30.26
C SER A 59 -23.06 -6.57 -30.50
N PHE A 60 -22.57 -5.45 -29.96
CA PHE A 60 -23.00 -4.12 -30.39
C PHE A 60 -21.84 -3.33 -31.00
N ARG A 61 -22.03 -2.88 -32.24
CA ARG A 61 -21.15 -1.95 -32.96
C ARG A 61 -21.35 -0.53 -32.42
N SER A 62 -20.26 0.22 -32.28
CA SER A 62 -20.24 1.61 -31.85
C SER A 62 -20.89 2.54 -32.88
N PHE A 63 -21.80 3.40 -32.42
CA PHE A 63 -22.06 4.68 -33.07
C PHE A 63 -21.87 5.78 -32.02
N GLY A 64 -20.82 6.57 -32.22
CA GLY A 64 -20.67 7.85 -31.55
C GLY A 64 -21.63 8.85 -32.18
N LYS A 65 -22.48 9.46 -31.33
CA LYS A 65 -22.97 10.85 -31.38
C LYS A 65 -24.11 10.98 -30.35
N GLU A 66 -24.10 12.13 -29.67
CA GLU A 66 -25.10 12.68 -28.75
C GLU A 66 -26.45 11.95 -28.68
N CYS A 67 -26.82 11.46 -27.49
CA CYS A 67 -28.19 11.03 -27.22
C CYS A 67 -28.98 12.22 -26.65
N ASP A 68 -29.57 13.02 -27.54
CA ASP A 68 -30.76 13.81 -27.21
C ASP A 68 -31.99 12.91 -27.35
N LEU A 69 -32.65 12.59 -26.25
CA LEU A 69 -34.00 12.04 -26.27
C LEU A 69 -34.97 13.22 -26.41
N MET A 70 -35.39 13.53 -27.63
CA MET A 70 -36.56 14.36 -27.87
C MET A 70 -37.82 13.53 -27.64
N GLU A 71 -38.53 13.80 -26.54
CA GLU A 71 -39.96 13.55 -26.45
C GLU A 71 -40.66 14.90 -26.20
N SER A 72 -41.54 15.25 -27.12
CA SER A 72 -42.25 16.53 -27.16
C SER A 72 -43.24 16.66 -26.01
N LEU A 73 -42.94 17.48 -25.01
CA LEU A 73 -43.92 18.02 -24.07
C LEU A 73 -43.63 19.51 -23.80
N SER A 74 -44.68 20.31 -23.90
CA SER A 74 -44.74 21.78 -23.76
C SER A 74 -44.32 22.31 -22.37
N PRO A 75 -43.95 23.61 -22.23
CA PRO A 75 -43.16 24.13 -21.11
C PRO A 75 -43.99 24.62 -19.89
N PRO A 76 -43.37 24.89 -18.71
CA PRO A 76 -41.93 24.88 -18.43
C PRO A 76 -41.57 23.85 -17.35
N ALA A 77 -41.00 22.71 -17.77
CA ALA A 77 -40.23 21.89 -16.84
C ALA A 77 -38.90 22.62 -16.58
N LYS A 78 -38.71 23.08 -15.33
CA LYS A 78 -37.39 23.50 -14.84
C LYS A 78 -36.42 22.34 -15.07
N ILE A 79 -35.56 22.46 -16.09
CA ILE A 79 -34.44 21.56 -16.31
C ILE A 79 -33.56 21.67 -15.08
N LEU A 80 -33.61 20.65 -14.22
CA LEU A 80 -32.63 20.46 -13.15
C LEU A 80 -31.30 20.13 -13.85
N ARG A 81 -30.51 21.16 -14.17
CA ARG A 81 -29.09 21.00 -14.50
C ARG A 81 -28.35 20.55 -13.24
N LEU A 82 -28.49 19.28 -12.89
CA LEU A 82 -27.50 18.61 -12.06
C LEU A 82 -26.20 18.59 -12.87
N THR A 83 -25.34 19.56 -12.53
CA THR A 83 -24.04 19.87 -13.12
C THR A 83 -23.28 18.64 -13.63
N CYS A 84 -23.17 18.48 -14.95
CA CYS A 84 -22.40 17.42 -15.62
C CYS A 84 -20.93 17.35 -15.13
N ALA A 85 -20.33 18.51 -14.83
CA ALA A 85 -18.97 18.60 -14.26
C ALA A 85 -18.83 17.90 -12.89
N LYS A 86 -19.90 17.79 -12.09
CA LYS A 86 -19.84 17.04 -10.82
C LYS A 86 -19.87 15.53 -11.01
N ALA A 87 -20.54 15.05 -12.05
CA ALA A 87 -20.54 13.64 -12.40
C ALA A 87 -19.18 13.22 -12.99
N ASP A 88 -18.54 14.09 -13.79
CA ASP A 88 -17.26 13.83 -14.45
C ASP A 88 -16.10 13.59 -13.46
N HIS A 89 -15.92 14.44 -12.43
CA HIS A 89 -14.82 14.23 -11.47
C HIS A 89 -15.02 12.99 -10.60
N ARG A 90 -16.25 12.72 -10.13
CA ARG A 90 -16.55 11.50 -9.35
C ARG A 90 -16.33 10.25 -10.18
N HIS A 91 -16.63 10.32 -11.48
CA HIS A 91 -16.33 9.25 -12.41
C HIS A 91 -14.81 9.03 -12.52
N LYS A 92 -14.02 10.09 -12.72
CA LYS A 92 -12.55 10.02 -12.74
C LYS A 92 -11.96 9.40 -11.47
N MET A 93 -12.44 9.80 -10.31
CA MET A 93 -12.03 9.23 -9.02
C MET A 93 -12.38 7.75 -8.92
N ALA A 94 -13.61 7.37 -9.29
CA ALA A 94 -14.04 5.98 -9.27
C ALA A 94 -13.20 5.10 -10.20
N VAL A 95 -12.85 5.59 -11.39
CA VAL A 95 -11.96 4.91 -12.33
C VAL A 95 -10.57 4.73 -11.72
N ARG A 96 -9.99 5.78 -11.12
CA ARG A 96 -8.68 5.69 -10.43
C ARG A 96 -8.69 4.66 -9.31
N MET A 97 -9.73 4.65 -8.47
CA MET A 97 -9.86 3.69 -7.36
C MET A 97 -10.06 2.26 -7.87
N MET A 98 -10.81 2.08 -8.97
CA MET A 98 -10.98 0.77 -9.61
C MET A 98 -9.66 0.22 -10.14
N GLU A 99 -8.83 1.08 -10.74
CA GLU A 99 -7.51 0.68 -11.23
C GLU A 99 -6.56 0.31 -10.08
N LEU A 100 -6.53 1.11 -9.00
CA LEU A 100 -5.76 0.77 -7.79
C LEU A 100 -6.17 -0.60 -7.24
N ARG A 101 -7.48 -0.83 -7.10
CA ARG A 101 -8.01 -2.11 -6.63
C ARG A 101 -7.58 -3.26 -7.52
N ARG A 102 -7.78 -3.16 -8.84
CA ARG A 102 -7.41 -4.19 -9.80
C ARG A 102 -5.93 -4.55 -9.68
N LEU A 103 -5.08 -3.53 -9.61
CA LEU A 103 -3.64 -3.72 -9.49
C LEU A 103 -3.25 -4.35 -8.14
N ASN A 104 -3.95 -4.04 -7.05
CA ASN A 104 -3.71 -4.66 -5.74
C ASN A 104 -4.18 -6.12 -5.71
N GLU A 105 -5.35 -6.42 -6.28
CA GLU A 105 -5.88 -7.78 -6.42
C GLU A 105 -4.95 -8.67 -7.27
N LEU A 106 -4.40 -8.12 -8.36
CA LEU A 106 -3.41 -8.83 -9.17
C LEU A 106 -2.15 -9.15 -8.34
N LYS A 107 -1.64 -8.16 -7.59
CA LYS A 107 -0.47 -8.33 -6.72
C LYS A 107 -0.71 -9.43 -5.68
N VAL A 108 -1.88 -9.43 -5.04
CA VAL A 108 -2.29 -10.48 -4.08
C VAL A 108 -2.36 -11.86 -4.76
N LYS A 109 -2.97 -11.95 -5.94
CA LYS A 109 -3.07 -13.22 -6.69
C LYS A 109 -1.68 -13.78 -7.01
N MET A 110 -0.78 -12.93 -7.50
CA MET A 110 0.61 -13.32 -7.81
C MET A 110 1.35 -13.75 -6.54
N SER A 111 1.20 -13.01 -5.45
CA SER A 111 1.83 -13.32 -4.15
C SER A 111 1.38 -14.68 -3.59
N ARG A 112 0.08 -15.00 -3.66
CA ARG A 112 -0.44 -16.31 -3.28
C ARG A 112 0.09 -17.43 -4.16
N SER A 113 0.16 -17.21 -5.48
CA SER A 113 0.75 -18.18 -6.40
C SER A 113 2.21 -18.45 -6.06
N TYR A 114 2.99 -17.40 -5.81
CA TYR A 114 4.39 -17.49 -5.39
C TYR A 114 4.56 -18.28 -4.10
N ARG A 115 3.73 -17.98 -3.07
CA ARG A 115 3.73 -18.73 -1.81
C ARG A 115 3.44 -20.20 -2.02
N ASN A 116 2.38 -20.53 -2.77
CA ASN A 116 1.99 -21.92 -2.99
C ASN A 116 3.06 -22.70 -3.78
N GLN A 117 3.68 -22.08 -4.79
CA GLN A 117 4.79 -22.67 -5.52
C GLN A 117 5.99 -22.92 -4.59
N SER A 118 6.36 -21.92 -3.78
CA SER A 118 7.48 -22.03 -2.83
C SER A 118 7.26 -23.13 -1.78
N LEU A 119 6.02 -23.34 -1.33
CA LEU A 119 5.68 -24.43 -0.40
C LEU A 119 5.62 -25.81 -1.08
N ALA A 120 5.29 -25.87 -2.36
CA ALA A 120 5.24 -27.12 -3.13
C ALA A 120 6.64 -27.59 -3.56
N GLU A 121 7.59 -26.66 -3.72
CA GLU A 121 9.00 -26.96 -3.91
C GLU A 121 9.55 -27.68 -2.67
N LYS A 122 9.56 -29.02 -2.70
CA LYS A 122 10.27 -29.81 -1.69
C LYS A 122 11.74 -29.41 -1.73
N PRO A 123 12.38 -29.14 -0.58
CA PRO A 123 13.84 -29.06 -0.52
C PRO A 123 14.38 -30.38 -1.08
N SER A 124 15.00 -30.37 -2.27
CA SER A 124 15.52 -31.62 -2.82
C SER A 124 16.60 -32.13 -1.87
N THR A 125 16.55 -33.41 -1.52
CA THR A 125 17.49 -34.06 -0.60
C THR A 125 18.96 -33.91 -1.05
N ASP A 126 19.18 -33.68 -2.34
CA ASP A 126 20.51 -33.44 -2.93
C ASP A 126 20.96 -31.96 -2.89
N LYS A 127 20.12 -31.01 -2.44
CA LYS A 127 20.39 -29.54 -2.38
C LYS A 127 20.41 -28.95 -0.97
N LEU A 128 20.33 -29.75 0.08
CA LEU A 128 20.38 -29.25 1.46
C LEU A 128 21.82 -28.81 1.81
N HIS A 129 22.25 -27.65 1.29
CA HIS A 129 23.51 -26.98 1.65
C HIS A 129 23.44 -26.26 3.01
N GLY A 130 22.35 -26.43 3.76
CA GLY A 130 22.07 -25.78 5.04
C GLY A 130 20.93 -24.78 4.95
N PHE A 131 20.69 -24.10 6.08
CA PHE A 131 19.67 -23.05 6.18
C PHE A 131 20.28 -21.73 6.65
N VAL A 132 19.53 -20.66 6.46
CA VAL A 132 19.80 -19.38 7.11
C VAL A 132 18.58 -18.92 7.88
N THR A 133 18.80 -18.34 9.05
CA THR A 133 17.77 -17.70 9.86
C THR A 133 18.30 -16.40 10.46
N ILE A 134 17.43 -15.68 11.17
CA ILE A 134 17.79 -14.43 11.86
C ILE A 134 17.75 -14.66 13.37
N HIS A 135 18.81 -14.20 14.03
CA HIS A 135 18.88 -14.08 15.48
C HIS A 135 18.57 -12.64 15.89
N HIS A 136 17.89 -12.46 17.03
CA HIS A 136 17.42 -11.16 17.55
C HIS A 136 16.47 -10.40 16.59
N PRO A 137 15.18 -10.74 16.59
CA PRO A 137 14.17 -9.88 15.96
C PRO A 137 14.25 -8.47 16.53
N CYS A 138 14.09 -7.45 15.70
CA CYS A 138 14.18 -6.06 16.16
C CYS A 138 13.01 -5.20 15.69
N GLY A 139 12.69 -4.17 16.49
CA GLY A 139 11.70 -3.13 16.20
C GLY A 139 10.29 -3.61 15.84
N ARG A 140 9.55 -2.76 15.12
CA ARG A 140 8.14 -2.97 14.71
C ARG A 140 8.05 -3.39 13.23
N LEU A 141 6.87 -3.26 12.62
CA LEU A 141 6.54 -3.69 11.25
C LEU A 141 7.67 -3.42 10.23
N GLY A 142 8.15 -2.19 10.09
CA GLY A 142 9.18 -1.85 9.10
C GLY A 142 10.53 -2.56 9.33
N ASN A 143 10.93 -2.79 10.58
CA ASN A 143 12.14 -3.55 10.87
C ASN A 143 11.93 -5.05 10.59
N THR A 144 10.76 -5.59 10.94
CA THR A 144 10.38 -6.96 10.59
C THR A 144 10.43 -7.18 9.07
N MET A 145 9.96 -6.21 8.28
CA MET A 145 10.01 -6.29 6.82
C MET A 145 11.45 -6.32 6.29
N PHE A 146 12.37 -5.54 6.88
CA PHE A 146 13.81 -5.63 6.57
C PHE A 146 14.39 -7.01 6.90
N GLN A 147 14.05 -7.56 8.07
CA GLN A 147 14.52 -8.89 8.46
C GLN A 147 13.97 -9.97 7.52
N ILE A 148 12.68 -9.92 7.16
CA ILE A 148 12.05 -10.86 6.22
C ILE A 148 12.69 -10.77 4.82
N ALA A 149 12.85 -9.57 4.27
CA ALA A 149 13.42 -9.36 2.95
C ALA A 149 14.90 -9.76 2.89
N SER A 150 15.68 -9.37 3.90
CA SER A 150 17.10 -9.70 3.98
C SER A 150 17.33 -11.19 4.18
N LEU A 151 16.49 -11.87 4.98
CA LEU A 151 16.54 -13.32 5.12
C LEU A 151 16.37 -14.01 3.77
N LEU A 152 15.38 -13.62 2.98
CA LEU A 152 15.19 -14.16 1.64
C LEU A 152 16.41 -13.87 0.76
N GLY A 153 16.85 -12.62 0.67
CA GLY A 153 17.95 -12.23 -0.22
C GLY A 153 19.29 -12.88 0.13
N ILE A 154 19.61 -13.00 1.42
CA ILE A 154 20.80 -13.72 1.89
C ILE A 154 20.69 -15.21 1.58
N ALA A 155 19.51 -15.82 1.79
CA ALA A 155 19.28 -17.22 1.46
C ALA A 155 19.51 -17.48 -0.03
N ARG A 156 18.94 -16.65 -0.91
CA ARG A 156 19.13 -16.74 -2.37
C ARG A 156 20.58 -16.57 -2.79
N THR A 157 21.28 -15.58 -2.23
CA THR A 157 22.68 -15.31 -2.55
C THR A 157 23.61 -16.48 -2.22
N ASN A 158 23.27 -17.25 -1.17
CA ASN A 158 24.10 -18.35 -0.68
C ASN A 158 23.56 -19.74 -1.04
N ASN A 159 22.49 -19.84 -1.84
CA ASN A 159 21.78 -21.10 -2.12
C ASN A 159 21.36 -21.86 -0.85
N LEU A 160 20.92 -21.13 0.18
CA LEU A 160 20.45 -21.67 1.45
C LEU A 160 18.93 -21.64 1.55
N ILE A 161 18.39 -22.44 2.46
CA ILE A 161 16.96 -22.43 2.78
C ILE A 161 16.67 -21.32 3.80
N PRO A 162 15.78 -20.35 3.51
CA PRO A 162 15.36 -19.38 4.52
C PRO A 162 14.46 -20.05 5.56
N VAL A 163 14.69 -19.81 6.84
CA VAL A 163 13.86 -20.33 7.94
C VAL A 163 13.39 -19.18 8.82
N GLY A 164 12.08 -19.11 9.04
CA GLY A 164 11.44 -18.12 9.89
C GLY A 164 12.06 -18.08 11.29
N PHE A 165 12.12 -16.88 11.85
CA PHE A 165 12.69 -16.60 13.18
C PHE A 165 11.57 -16.27 14.17
N ASN A 166 11.85 -16.25 15.46
CA ASN A 166 10.84 -15.79 16.41
C ASN A 166 10.53 -14.31 16.17
N VAL A 167 9.25 -13.98 16.04
CA VAL A 167 8.74 -12.63 15.78
C VAL A 167 7.77 -12.27 16.90
N ASP A 168 8.26 -12.20 18.13
CA ASP A 168 7.45 -11.98 19.33
C ASP A 168 6.34 -10.93 19.12
N GLY A 169 5.08 -11.36 19.23
CA GLY A 169 3.90 -10.49 19.13
C GLY A 169 3.65 -9.83 17.77
N LYS A 170 4.42 -10.16 16.71
CA LYS A 170 4.28 -9.55 15.38
C LYS A 170 3.47 -10.44 14.46
N ASN A 171 2.42 -9.87 13.87
CA ASN A 171 1.56 -10.62 12.97
C ASN A 171 2.15 -10.69 11.55
N ILE A 172 2.73 -11.84 11.18
CA ILE A 172 3.23 -12.07 9.81
C ILE A 172 2.08 -12.32 8.82
N SER A 173 0.89 -12.70 9.30
CA SER A 173 -0.28 -12.95 8.44
C SER A 173 -0.80 -11.70 7.73
N VAL A 174 -0.23 -10.53 8.02
CA VAL A 174 -0.44 -9.31 7.24
C VAL A 174 0.09 -9.42 5.80
N PHE A 175 0.98 -10.38 5.51
CA PHE A 175 1.54 -10.61 4.18
C PHE A 175 1.07 -11.93 3.58
N GLU A 176 0.71 -11.92 2.30
CA GLU A 176 0.19 -13.08 1.56
C GLU A 176 1.29 -14.04 1.14
N GLY A 177 2.48 -13.51 0.82
CA GLY A 177 3.55 -14.23 0.15
C GLY A 177 4.54 -14.93 1.07
N VAL A 178 4.52 -14.60 2.37
CA VAL A 178 5.48 -15.14 3.34
C VAL A 178 5.21 -16.62 3.59
N TRP A 179 6.16 -17.47 3.18
CA TRP A 179 6.02 -18.93 3.21
C TRP A 179 6.96 -19.61 4.21
N PHE A 180 8.13 -19.05 4.48
CA PHE A 180 9.15 -19.69 5.31
C PHE A 180 8.92 -19.60 6.83
N PHE A 181 7.76 -19.07 7.26
CA PHE A 181 7.25 -19.17 8.64
C PHE A 181 6.17 -20.25 8.78
N ASP A 182 5.87 -20.98 7.70
CA ASP A 182 4.96 -22.11 7.74
C ASP A 182 5.52 -23.25 8.60
N LYS A 183 4.66 -23.88 9.42
CA LYS A 183 5.07 -24.94 10.35
C LYS A 183 5.64 -26.15 9.63
N ALA A 184 5.07 -26.54 8.49
CA ALA A 184 5.57 -27.68 7.73
C ALA A 184 6.95 -27.37 7.17
N HIS A 185 7.15 -26.16 6.65
CA HIS A 185 8.46 -25.69 6.20
C HIS A 185 9.49 -25.72 7.33
N MET A 186 9.17 -25.13 8.48
CA MET A 186 10.09 -25.13 9.63
C MET A 186 10.41 -26.53 10.15
N ALA A 187 9.45 -27.46 10.10
CA ALA A 187 9.66 -28.85 10.50
C ALA A 187 10.56 -29.64 9.54
N THR A 188 10.66 -29.24 8.25
CA THR A 188 11.57 -29.90 7.30
C THR A 188 13.04 -29.56 7.53
N VAL A 189 13.33 -28.51 8.30
CA VAL A 189 14.69 -28.10 8.62
C VAL A 189 15.03 -28.54 10.04
N SER A 190 15.88 -29.55 10.19
CA SER A 190 16.44 -29.92 11.50
C SER A 190 17.35 -28.79 11.97
N VAL A 191 16.79 -27.86 12.76
CA VAL A 191 17.54 -26.77 13.38
C VAL A 191 18.35 -27.35 14.53
N ASN A 192 19.49 -27.96 14.22
CA ASN A 192 20.49 -28.24 15.24
C ASN A 192 21.01 -26.90 15.80
N ASN A 193 21.18 -26.80 17.12
CA ASN A 193 21.61 -25.57 17.81
C ASN A 193 23.04 -25.11 17.48
N ASN A 194 23.78 -25.85 16.62
CA ASN A 194 25.11 -25.48 16.16
C ASN A 194 25.00 -24.74 14.82
N PHE A 195 24.77 -23.43 14.88
CA PHE A 195 24.84 -22.53 13.73
C PHE A 195 25.94 -21.49 13.89
N CYS A 196 26.56 -21.15 12.77
CA CYS A 196 27.52 -20.05 12.67
C CYS A 196 26.77 -18.71 12.82
N VAL A 197 27.20 -17.84 13.75
CA VAL A 197 26.57 -16.53 13.95
C VAL A 197 27.34 -15.46 13.17
N VAL A 198 26.65 -14.76 12.27
CA VAL A 198 27.18 -13.62 11.51
C VAL A 198 26.45 -12.36 11.93
N LYS A 199 27.16 -11.38 12.50
CA LYS A 199 26.57 -10.14 13.01
C LYS A 199 26.60 -9.02 11.95
N GLU A 200 25.58 -8.17 11.87
CA GLU A 200 25.66 -6.95 11.05
C GLU A 200 26.78 -6.00 11.52
N ASP A 201 27.30 -5.19 10.60
CA ASP A 201 28.43 -4.28 10.90
C ASP A 201 27.96 -2.93 11.48
N GLY A 202 26.67 -2.60 11.36
CA GLY A 202 26.08 -1.37 11.89
C GLY A 202 24.62 -1.20 11.48
N VAL A 203 23.93 -0.25 12.11
CA VAL A 203 22.54 0.08 11.78
C VAL A 203 22.48 0.67 10.37
N GLY A 204 21.66 0.09 9.51
CA GLY A 204 21.50 0.55 8.13
C GLY A 204 22.71 0.30 7.23
N THR A 205 23.63 -0.57 7.64
CA THR A 205 24.86 -0.89 6.92
C THR A 205 24.79 -2.30 6.35
N TYR A 206 25.28 -2.46 5.12
CA TYR A 206 25.39 -3.77 4.49
C TYR A 206 26.65 -4.47 5.00
N ALA A 207 26.53 -5.73 5.43
CA ALA A 207 27.64 -6.54 5.89
C ALA A 207 28.09 -7.50 4.77
N PRO A 208 29.21 -7.23 4.05
CA PRO A 208 29.60 -8.01 2.86
C PRO A 208 29.81 -9.51 3.14
N LYS A 209 30.16 -9.86 4.37
CA LYS A 209 30.31 -11.24 4.85
C LYS A 209 29.04 -12.09 4.73
N THR A 210 27.85 -11.49 4.60
CA THR A 210 26.62 -12.24 4.31
C THR A 210 26.51 -12.68 2.85
N GLY A 211 27.34 -12.15 1.95
CA GLY A 211 27.35 -12.52 0.53
C GLY A 211 28.11 -13.81 0.21
N ASN A 212 28.91 -14.31 1.16
CA ASN A 212 29.63 -15.58 1.04
C ASN A 212 29.71 -16.26 2.42
N LEU A 213 28.59 -16.85 2.83
CA LEU A 213 28.46 -17.53 4.11
C LEU A 213 29.25 -18.84 4.15
N SER A 214 29.48 -19.51 3.03
CA SER A 214 30.28 -20.75 2.99
C SER A 214 31.72 -20.51 3.44
N ALA A 215 32.34 -19.38 3.06
CA ALA A 215 33.66 -19.00 3.53
C ALA A 215 33.71 -18.73 5.05
N ASN A 216 32.66 -18.11 5.59
CA ASN A 216 32.59 -17.72 7.00
C ASN A 216 32.12 -18.84 7.93
N CYS A 217 31.27 -19.73 7.42
CA CYS A 217 30.54 -20.74 8.18
C CYS A 217 30.84 -22.16 7.70
N LYS A 218 31.87 -22.38 6.89
CA LYS A 218 32.34 -23.71 6.44
C LYS A 218 31.24 -24.61 5.87
N ASN A 219 30.38 -24.06 5.00
CA ASN A 219 29.22 -24.75 4.40
C ASN A 219 28.17 -25.27 5.41
N SER A 220 28.07 -24.64 6.59
CA SER A 220 27.03 -24.95 7.58
C SER A 220 25.93 -23.90 7.61
N SER A 221 24.82 -24.24 8.28
CA SER A 221 23.73 -23.32 8.53
C SER A 221 24.19 -22.07 9.29
N ALA A 222 23.62 -20.93 8.92
CA ALA A 222 24.00 -19.62 9.45
C ALA A 222 22.84 -18.93 10.16
N SER A 223 23.18 -18.15 11.18
CA SER A 223 22.25 -17.29 11.89
C SER A 223 22.75 -15.86 11.83
N ILE A 224 21.96 -14.98 11.20
CA ILE A 224 22.34 -13.59 11.00
C ILE A 224 21.78 -12.76 12.15
N SER A 225 22.65 -12.07 12.87
CA SER A 225 22.28 -11.23 14.02
C SER A 225 22.24 -9.76 13.59
N GLY A 226 21.05 -9.16 13.65
CA GLY A 226 20.88 -7.74 13.32
C GLY A 226 19.49 -7.34 12.83
N CYS A 227 19.29 -6.03 12.69
CA CYS A 227 18.09 -5.47 12.07
C CYS A 227 18.10 -5.55 10.53
N LEU A 228 19.29 -5.68 9.92
CA LEU A 228 19.49 -5.90 8.48
C LEU A 228 18.82 -4.84 7.61
N GLN A 229 18.98 -3.57 8.00
CA GLN A 229 18.27 -2.47 7.36
C GLN A 229 18.99 -1.93 6.12
N SER A 230 19.43 -2.82 5.23
CA SER A 230 20.07 -2.46 3.97
C SER A 230 19.36 -3.13 2.81
N TRP A 231 19.03 -2.36 1.77
CA TRP A 231 18.43 -2.92 0.55
C TRP A 231 19.37 -3.85 -0.21
N LYS A 232 20.68 -3.73 0.03
CA LYS A 232 21.71 -4.54 -0.63
C LYS A 232 21.61 -6.02 -0.26
N TYR A 233 21.03 -6.37 0.90
CA TYR A 233 20.80 -7.77 1.26
C TYR A 233 19.85 -8.49 0.30
N PHE A 234 18.97 -7.76 -0.39
CA PHE A 234 17.95 -8.31 -1.28
C PHE A 234 17.86 -7.61 -2.63
N ALA A 235 18.94 -6.93 -3.04
CA ALA A 235 19.03 -6.23 -4.32
C ALA A 235 18.88 -7.15 -5.53
N ASN A 236 19.24 -8.43 -5.41
CA ASN A 236 19.10 -9.44 -6.46
C ASN A 236 17.77 -10.19 -6.42
N SER A 237 16.90 -9.89 -5.44
CA SER A 237 15.63 -10.60 -5.21
C SER A 237 14.46 -9.61 -5.08
N THR A 238 14.54 -8.43 -5.68
CA THR A 238 13.55 -7.35 -5.52
C THR A 238 12.13 -7.77 -5.93
N LEU A 239 12.00 -8.51 -7.03
CA LEU A 239 10.71 -9.03 -7.49
C LEU A 239 10.12 -10.05 -6.50
N GLU A 240 10.93 -11.00 -6.03
CA GLU A 240 10.50 -11.97 -5.02
C GLU A 240 10.13 -11.26 -3.70
N VAL A 241 10.91 -10.27 -3.26
CA VAL A 241 10.60 -9.47 -2.06
C VAL A 241 9.29 -8.72 -2.21
N SER A 242 8.99 -8.18 -3.39
CA SER A 242 7.71 -7.52 -3.66
C SER A 242 6.52 -8.48 -3.55
N LEU A 243 6.67 -9.71 -4.04
CA LEU A 243 5.66 -10.76 -3.89
C LEU A 243 5.55 -11.24 -2.44
N LEU A 244 6.69 -11.43 -1.76
CA LEU A 244 6.79 -11.87 -0.38
C LEU A 244 6.06 -10.92 0.57
N LEU A 245 6.32 -9.62 0.43
CA LEU A 245 5.80 -8.54 1.29
C LEU A 245 4.52 -7.88 0.72
N THR A 246 3.77 -8.59 -0.10
CA THR A 246 2.45 -8.14 -0.53
C THR A 246 1.45 -8.27 0.60
N PHE A 247 0.78 -7.17 0.97
CA PHE A 247 -0.24 -7.19 2.01
C PHE A 247 -1.44 -8.09 1.69
N ALA A 248 -2.11 -8.57 2.74
CA ALA A 248 -3.37 -9.29 2.63
C ALA A 248 -4.47 -8.47 1.94
N ALA A 249 -5.35 -9.16 1.20
CA ALA A 249 -6.44 -8.51 0.49
C ALA A 249 -7.31 -7.62 1.40
N GLY A 250 -7.53 -8.04 2.65
CA GLY A 250 -8.28 -7.27 3.64
C GLY A 250 -7.60 -5.93 4.00
N ILE A 251 -6.27 -5.89 4.05
CA ILE A 251 -5.51 -4.67 4.36
C ILE A 251 -5.63 -3.67 3.20
N TYR A 252 -5.49 -4.13 1.95
CA TYR A 252 -5.71 -3.25 0.79
C TYR A 252 -7.14 -2.71 0.75
N ARG A 253 -8.15 -3.53 1.05
CA ARG A 253 -9.55 -3.06 1.13
C ARG A 253 -9.73 -1.98 2.20
N SER A 254 -9.15 -2.17 3.39
CA SER A 254 -9.17 -1.16 4.45
C SER A 254 -8.47 0.14 4.03
N ALA A 255 -7.33 0.03 3.36
CA ALA A 255 -6.58 1.17 2.84
C ALA A 255 -7.35 1.92 1.74
N GLU A 256 -8.02 1.20 0.83
CA GLU A 256 -8.88 1.80 -0.20
C GLU A 256 -10.04 2.59 0.42
N VAL A 257 -10.70 2.04 1.45
CA VAL A 257 -11.77 2.75 2.17
C VAL A 257 -11.22 4.02 2.82
N ARG A 258 -10.06 3.94 3.46
CA ARG A 258 -9.39 5.09 4.09
C ARG A 258 -9.05 6.16 3.06
N LEU A 259 -8.51 5.76 1.91
CA LEU A 259 -8.20 6.68 0.82
C LEU A 259 -9.45 7.35 0.24
N ILE A 260 -10.54 6.61 0.03
CA ILE A 260 -11.85 7.16 -0.40
C ILE A 260 -12.36 8.20 0.60
N GLN A 261 -12.23 7.93 1.91
CA GLN A 261 -12.61 8.88 2.95
C GLN A 261 -11.76 10.15 2.89
N GLY A 262 -10.45 10.02 2.64
CA GLY A 262 -9.55 11.15 2.47
C GLY A 262 -9.93 12.02 1.27
N TYR A 263 -10.19 11.42 0.12
CA TYR A 263 -10.72 12.14 -1.06
C TYR A 263 -12.02 12.86 -0.74
N ALA A 264 -12.95 12.19 -0.06
CA ALA A 264 -14.22 12.81 0.32
C ALA A 264 -14.06 14.02 1.25
N GLN A 265 -13.00 14.08 2.08
CA GLN A 265 -12.69 15.30 2.84
C GLN A 265 -12.15 16.42 1.95
N LEU A 266 -11.24 16.09 1.03
CA LEU A 266 -10.63 17.06 0.12
C LEU A 266 -11.62 17.65 -0.87
N GLU A 267 -12.57 16.85 -1.38
CA GLU A 267 -13.63 17.27 -2.31
C GLU A 267 -14.67 18.23 -1.69
N LYS A 268 -14.63 18.46 -0.38
CA LYS A 268 -15.41 19.53 0.26
C LYS A 268 -14.98 20.92 -0.22
N HIS A 269 -13.74 21.03 -0.70
CA HIS A 269 -13.15 22.23 -1.25
C HIS A 269 -13.26 22.19 -2.79
N PRO A 270 -14.05 23.08 -3.42
CA PRO A 270 -14.32 23.02 -4.86
C PRO A 270 -13.07 23.06 -5.76
N GLU A 271 -12.00 23.70 -5.32
CA GLU A 271 -10.73 23.80 -6.04
C GLU A 271 -10.01 22.45 -6.19
N ASN A 272 -10.37 21.45 -5.38
CA ASN A 272 -9.79 20.10 -5.41
C ASN A 272 -10.54 19.15 -6.34
N LEU A 273 -11.73 19.52 -6.84
CA LEU A 273 -12.56 18.64 -7.64
C LEU A 273 -11.83 18.25 -8.94
N GLY A 274 -11.76 16.94 -9.20
CA GLY A 274 -11.14 16.40 -10.41
C GLY A 274 -9.61 16.25 -10.35
N ARG A 275 -8.96 16.66 -9.26
CA ARG A 275 -7.55 16.36 -9.01
C ARG A 275 -7.39 14.88 -8.66
N LEU A 276 -6.45 14.20 -9.30
CA LEU A 276 -6.21 12.76 -9.11
C LEU A 276 -4.77 12.42 -8.70
N LEU A 277 -3.81 13.31 -8.98
CA LEU A 277 -2.41 13.06 -8.63
C LEU A 277 -2.23 13.20 -7.12
N THR A 278 -1.54 12.25 -6.52
CA THR A 278 -1.39 12.13 -5.07
C THR A 278 0.05 12.21 -4.62
N ILE A 279 0.29 12.98 -3.56
CA ILE A 279 1.55 13.03 -2.82
C ILE A 279 1.29 12.50 -1.42
N GLY A 280 1.92 11.39 -1.07
CA GLY A 280 1.94 10.87 0.30
C GLY A 280 3.07 11.51 1.10
N VAL A 281 2.77 11.97 2.30
CA VAL A 281 3.77 12.49 3.25
C VAL A 281 3.76 11.62 4.51
N HIS A 282 4.90 10.99 4.81
CA HIS A 282 5.07 10.21 6.04
C HIS A 282 5.81 11.01 7.11
N VAL A 283 5.25 11.13 8.31
CA VAL A 283 5.82 11.86 9.46
C VAL A 283 6.06 10.92 10.65
N ARG A 284 7.34 10.63 10.93
CA ARG A 284 7.80 9.95 12.15
C ARG A 284 8.34 10.98 13.12
N ARG A 285 7.76 11.05 14.31
CA ARG A 285 8.09 12.07 15.31
C ARG A 285 8.13 11.56 16.74
N THR A 286 7.11 10.84 17.20
CA THR A 286 6.83 10.65 18.65
C THR A 286 7.98 10.07 19.47
N ASP A 287 8.63 9.01 19.00
CA ASP A 287 9.78 8.42 19.70
C ASP A 287 11.05 9.25 19.49
N PHE A 288 11.19 9.88 18.33
CA PHE A 288 12.38 10.67 17.97
C PHE A 288 12.45 12.03 18.70
N THR A 289 11.36 12.48 19.34
CA THR A 289 11.36 13.66 20.22
C THR A 289 11.84 13.35 21.64
N GLN A 290 11.96 12.08 22.02
CA GLN A 290 12.42 11.70 23.36
C GLN A 290 13.94 11.86 23.46
N ALA A 291 14.41 12.44 24.58
CA ALA A 291 15.82 12.80 24.77
C ALA A 291 16.79 11.63 24.57
N GLY A 292 16.46 10.43 25.06
CA GLY A 292 17.31 9.23 24.90
C GLY A 292 17.56 8.86 23.43
N TRP A 293 16.50 8.83 22.62
CA TRP A 293 16.59 8.53 21.19
C TRP A 293 17.29 9.64 20.40
N ASN A 294 17.01 10.90 20.75
CA ASN A 294 17.66 12.06 20.13
C ASN A 294 19.17 12.09 20.41
N ASN A 295 19.59 11.78 21.64
CA ASN A 295 21.00 11.69 22.02
C ASN A 295 21.74 10.59 21.27
N TYR A 296 21.08 9.46 21.01
CA TYR A 296 21.65 8.39 20.18
C TYR A 296 21.80 8.80 18.71
N GLY A 297 20.93 9.67 18.21
CA GLY A 297 20.97 10.23 16.86
C GLY A 297 19.68 10.08 16.06
N LEU A 298 18.63 9.51 16.66
CA LEU A 298 17.31 9.42 16.07
C LEU A 298 16.57 10.75 16.24
N VAL A 299 16.54 11.55 15.18
CA VAL A 299 15.89 12.86 15.16
C VAL A 299 14.72 12.90 14.18
N PRO A 300 13.62 13.60 14.50
CA PRO A 300 12.52 13.79 13.57
C PRO A 300 12.99 14.65 12.39
N ALA A 301 12.38 14.43 11.23
CA ALA A 301 12.56 15.34 10.10
C ALA A 301 12.08 16.76 10.49
N PRO A 302 12.84 17.82 10.22
CA PRO A 302 12.47 19.18 10.57
C PRO A 302 11.30 19.67 9.71
N GLU A 303 10.53 20.64 10.21
CA GLU A 303 9.45 21.30 9.45
C GLU A 303 9.96 21.89 8.15
N LYS A 304 11.17 22.46 8.16
CA LYS A 304 11.84 23.00 6.97
C LYS A 304 11.97 21.96 5.86
N TYR A 305 12.41 20.74 6.18
CA TYR A 305 12.47 19.63 5.23
C TYR A 305 11.07 19.27 4.72
N LEU A 306 10.11 19.07 5.63
CA LEU A 306 8.78 18.59 5.30
C LEU A 306 8.02 19.57 4.39
N LEU A 307 7.96 20.85 4.78
CA LEU A 307 7.26 21.89 4.03
C LEU A 307 8.04 22.35 2.80
N GLY A 308 9.37 22.42 2.90
CA GLY A 308 10.24 22.80 1.78
C GLY A 308 10.16 21.78 0.66
N THR A 309 10.35 20.50 0.98
CA THR A 309 10.24 19.41 0.00
C THR A 309 8.83 19.35 -0.58
N LEU A 310 7.78 19.50 0.24
CA LEU A 310 6.41 19.48 -0.27
C LEU A 310 6.17 20.62 -1.26
N SER A 311 6.66 21.82 -0.97
CA SER A 311 6.53 22.99 -1.86
C SER A 311 7.25 22.77 -3.19
N GLU A 312 8.45 22.19 -3.18
CA GLU A 312 9.20 21.84 -4.40
C GLU A 312 8.46 20.81 -5.26
N VAL A 313 7.87 19.79 -4.63
CA VAL A 313 7.13 18.73 -5.34
C VAL A 313 5.81 19.29 -5.90
N GLU A 314 5.09 20.12 -5.14
CA GLU A 314 3.88 20.79 -5.63
C GLU A 314 4.17 21.76 -6.76
N ALA A 315 5.33 22.44 -6.77
CA ALA A 315 5.73 23.28 -7.90
C ALA A 315 5.89 22.46 -9.19
N LYS A 316 6.32 21.20 -9.08
CA LYS A 316 6.39 20.26 -10.22
C LYS A 316 5.03 19.66 -10.58
N TYR A 317 4.12 19.53 -9.60
CA TYR A 317 2.80 18.90 -9.75
C TYR A 317 1.68 19.76 -9.14
N PRO A 318 1.32 20.91 -9.75
CA PRO A 318 0.47 21.94 -9.11
C PRO A 318 -0.99 21.51 -8.84
N SER A 319 -1.43 20.40 -9.42
CA SER A 319 -2.78 19.83 -9.22
C SER A 319 -2.78 18.58 -8.34
N SER A 320 -1.78 18.44 -7.45
CA SER A 320 -1.70 17.34 -6.50
C SER A 320 -2.66 17.48 -5.31
N LEU A 321 -3.13 16.34 -4.82
CA LEU A 321 -3.75 16.16 -3.51
C LEU A 321 -2.75 15.51 -2.57
N ILE A 322 -2.72 15.95 -1.31
CA ILE A 322 -1.72 15.53 -0.35
C ILE A 322 -2.38 14.70 0.73
N PHE A 323 -1.79 13.55 1.01
CA PHE A 323 -2.21 12.65 2.05
C PHE A 323 -1.10 12.48 3.07
N VAL A 324 -1.34 12.86 4.31
CA VAL A 324 -0.35 12.82 5.39
C VAL A 324 -0.67 11.70 6.35
N ILE A 325 0.32 10.84 6.61
CA ILE A 325 0.27 9.77 7.61
C ILE A 325 1.44 9.99 8.57
N GLY A 326 1.15 9.97 9.87
CA GLY A 326 2.19 10.13 10.87
C GLY A 326 1.80 9.58 12.23
N ASP A 327 2.79 9.42 13.09
CA ASP A 327 2.59 8.93 14.45
C ASP A 327 2.21 10.05 15.46
N ASP A 328 2.33 11.31 15.05
CA ASP A 328 1.86 12.49 15.78
C ASP A 328 0.81 13.23 14.96
N TYR A 329 -0.47 12.86 15.17
CA TYR A 329 -1.60 13.42 14.43
C TYR A 329 -1.82 14.91 14.73
N GLY A 330 -1.67 15.33 15.99
CA GLY A 330 -1.88 16.71 16.41
C GLY A 330 -0.86 17.65 15.78
N TYR A 331 0.42 17.27 15.82
CA TYR A 331 1.50 17.99 15.13
C TYR A 331 1.26 18.04 13.62
N SER A 332 0.96 16.89 13.00
CA SER A 332 0.78 16.81 11.54
C SER A 332 -0.39 17.66 11.07
N LYS A 333 -1.51 17.68 11.80
CA LYS A 333 -2.67 18.52 11.49
C LYS A 333 -2.36 20.02 11.60
N THR A 334 -1.52 20.40 12.55
CA THR A 334 -1.10 21.80 12.75
C THR A 334 -0.16 22.23 11.63
N LEU A 335 0.81 21.39 11.29
CA LEU A 335 1.82 21.68 10.26
C LEU A 335 1.22 21.70 8.84
N PHE A 336 0.33 20.76 8.54
CA PHE A 336 -0.25 20.58 7.21
C PHE A 336 -1.71 21.05 7.14
N ASN A 337 -1.90 22.36 7.30
CA ASN A 337 -3.22 22.99 7.35
C ASN A 337 -3.54 23.77 6.06
N ARG A 338 -3.65 23.07 4.92
CA ARG A 338 -4.07 23.65 3.62
C ARG A 338 -5.21 22.84 3.02
N THR A 339 -6.01 23.46 2.14
CA THR A 339 -7.25 22.86 1.61
C THR A 339 -7.03 21.63 0.74
N ASN A 340 -5.86 21.48 0.11
CA ASN A 340 -5.49 20.32 -0.69
C ASN A 340 -4.78 19.21 0.11
N ILE A 341 -4.71 19.32 1.45
CA ILE A 341 -4.06 18.34 2.33
C ILE A 341 -5.08 17.65 3.25
N HIS A 342 -5.03 16.33 3.28
CA HIS A 342 -5.73 15.51 4.25
C HIS A 342 -4.74 14.79 5.16
N VAL A 343 -4.81 15.10 6.45
CA VAL A 343 -4.07 14.37 7.48
C VAL A 343 -4.95 13.25 8.02
N PHE A 344 -4.51 12.01 7.84
CA PHE A 344 -5.23 10.87 8.38
C PHE A 344 -5.09 10.84 9.91
N PRO A 345 -6.18 10.56 10.66
CA PRO A 345 -6.04 10.13 12.04
C PRO A 345 -5.19 8.85 12.10
N PRO A 346 -4.65 8.45 13.27
CA PRO A 346 -3.91 7.19 13.37
C PRO A 346 -4.80 6.00 12.98
N SER A 347 -4.25 5.04 12.24
CA SER A 347 -4.90 3.74 12.06
C SER A 347 -4.65 2.87 13.29
N GLU A 348 -5.60 2.00 13.62
CA GLU A 348 -5.38 0.91 14.58
C GLU A 348 -4.33 -0.08 14.06
N PHE A 349 -4.20 -0.19 12.74
CA PHE A 349 -3.32 -1.12 12.04
C PHE A 349 -2.30 -0.38 11.18
N PRO A 350 -0.99 -0.39 11.54
CA PRO A 350 0.04 0.34 10.81
C PRO A 350 0.22 -0.15 9.35
N GLU A 351 -0.06 -1.42 9.07
CA GLU A 351 -0.06 -2.00 7.73
C GLU A 351 -1.10 -1.37 6.80
N VAL A 352 -2.24 -0.91 7.34
CA VAL A 352 -3.26 -0.19 6.56
C VAL A 352 -2.73 1.17 6.13
N ASP A 353 -2.09 1.90 7.04
CA ASP A 353 -1.48 3.20 6.74
C ASP A 353 -0.35 3.05 5.71
N MET A 354 0.49 2.02 5.82
CA MET A 354 1.53 1.73 4.82
C MET A 354 0.93 1.38 3.45
N ALA A 355 -0.15 0.60 3.43
CA ALA A 355 -0.86 0.27 2.19
C ALA A 355 -1.50 1.49 1.52
N VAL A 356 -1.99 2.48 2.29
CA VAL A 356 -2.40 3.79 1.73
C VAL A 356 -1.21 4.46 1.05
N MET A 357 -0.06 4.53 1.70
CA MET A 357 1.16 5.14 1.12
C MET A 357 1.63 4.44 -0.15
N HIS A 358 1.47 3.11 -0.25
CA HIS A 358 1.83 2.35 -1.47
C HIS A 358 0.99 2.71 -2.70
N MET A 359 -0.18 3.32 -2.51
CA MET A 359 -1.08 3.76 -3.59
C MET A 359 -0.84 5.20 -4.05
N MET A 360 0.10 5.92 -3.43
CA MET A 360 0.42 7.30 -3.79
C MET A 360 1.30 7.37 -5.04
N ASP A 361 1.14 8.43 -5.83
CA ASP A 361 1.92 8.62 -7.07
C ASP A 361 3.32 9.18 -6.77
N ARG A 362 3.46 9.90 -5.64
CA ARG A 362 4.71 10.49 -5.14
C ARG A 362 4.80 10.34 -3.63
N LEU A 363 6.01 10.24 -3.10
CA LEU A 363 6.22 10.08 -1.66
C LEU A 363 7.27 11.02 -1.11
N ILE A 364 6.95 11.67 0.01
CA ILE A 364 7.90 12.38 0.88
C ILE A 364 7.94 11.62 2.20
N ILE A 365 9.09 11.05 2.53
CA ILE A 365 9.25 10.21 3.71
C ILE A 365 10.21 10.86 4.70
N SER A 366 9.80 10.89 5.97
CA SER A 366 10.69 11.13 7.10
C SER A 366 11.52 9.88 7.42
N ALA A 367 12.44 10.01 8.39
CA ALA A 367 13.32 8.94 8.80
C ALA A 367 12.61 7.75 9.47
N GLY A 368 13.23 6.58 9.38
CA GLY A 368 12.74 5.33 9.96
C GLY A 368 12.31 4.29 8.92
N SER A 369 12.20 3.03 9.36
CA SER A 369 11.93 1.90 8.46
C SER A 369 10.50 1.85 7.93
N PHE A 370 9.52 2.41 8.65
CA PHE A 370 8.14 2.47 8.17
C PHE A 370 8.06 3.31 6.89
N GLY A 371 8.53 4.56 6.93
CA GLY A 371 8.57 5.44 5.76
C GLY A 371 9.45 4.86 4.64
N TRP A 372 10.54 4.20 5.00
CA TRP A 372 11.37 3.49 4.03
C TRP A 372 10.59 2.42 3.26
N TRP A 373 9.82 1.57 3.95
CA TRP A 373 8.99 0.56 3.27
C TRP A 373 7.78 1.14 2.54
N CYS A 374 7.27 2.31 2.97
CA CYS A 374 6.34 3.08 2.15
C CYS A 374 6.97 3.41 0.79
N GLY A 375 8.22 3.90 0.76
CA GLY A 375 8.93 4.18 -0.50
C GLY A 375 9.19 2.92 -1.32
N TYR A 376 9.83 1.91 -0.72
CA TYR A 376 10.44 0.80 -1.45
C TYR A 376 9.46 -0.13 -2.17
N LEU A 377 8.27 -0.35 -1.61
CA LEU A 377 7.24 -1.22 -2.20
C LEU A 377 6.07 -0.46 -2.83
N SER A 378 6.12 0.87 -2.83
CA SER A 378 5.11 1.69 -3.48
C SER A 378 5.17 1.61 -5.00
N ARG A 379 4.14 2.18 -5.62
CA ARG A 379 4.11 2.50 -7.06
C ARG A 379 4.50 3.96 -7.34
N ALA A 380 5.10 4.66 -6.37
CA ALA A 380 5.43 6.06 -6.54
C ALA A 380 6.55 6.23 -7.57
N ASP A 381 6.37 7.17 -8.49
CA ASP A 381 7.38 7.45 -9.53
C ASP A 381 8.60 8.18 -8.92
N GLU A 382 8.39 8.97 -7.87
CA GLU A 382 9.45 9.66 -7.12
C GLU A 382 9.26 9.48 -5.63
N VAL A 383 10.37 9.19 -4.95
CA VAL A 383 10.47 9.10 -3.50
C VAL A 383 11.53 10.10 -3.02
N TYR A 384 11.12 10.96 -2.10
CA TYR A 384 11.94 11.97 -1.45
C TYR A 384 12.19 11.59 0.00
N TYR A 385 13.45 11.59 0.44
CA TYR A 385 13.81 11.25 1.82
C TYR A 385 14.66 12.33 2.49
N TYR A 386 14.59 12.39 3.82
CA TYR A 386 15.38 13.32 4.62
C TYR A 386 16.83 12.86 4.68
N LYS A 387 17.71 13.53 3.93
CA LYS A 387 19.10 13.09 3.74
C LYS A 387 20.01 13.42 4.91
N ASP A 388 19.66 14.41 5.72
CA ASP A 388 20.45 14.85 6.88
C ASP A 388 20.14 14.05 8.15
N TRP A 389 19.57 12.85 7.98
CA TRP A 389 19.46 11.83 9.03
C TRP A 389 20.58 10.80 8.87
N PRO A 390 21.11 10.21 9.96
CA PRO A 390 20.88 10.52 11.38
C PRO A 390 21.41 11.90 11.81
N LYS A 391 21.18 12.30 13.07
CA LYS A 391 21.70 13.55 13.64
C LYS A 391 23.21 13.66 13.43
N ILE A 392 23.66 14.76 12.83
CA ILE A 392 25.09 15.06 12.63
C ILE A 392 25.82 15.08 13.97
N GLY A 393 26.99 14.44 14.03
CA GLY A 393 27.83 14.27 15.21
C GLY A 393 27.37 13.20 16.20
N SER A 394 26.31 12.45 15.91
CA SER A 394 25.80 11.41 16.81
C SER A 394 26.53 10.08 16.64
N GLY A 395 26.48 9.23 17.67
CA GLY A 395 27.02 7.86 17.58
C GLY A 395 26.35 7.03 16.49
N LEU A 396 25.06 7.26 16.23
CA LEU A 396 24.35 6.59 15.13
C LEU A 396 24.87 7.02 13.76
N GLU A 397 25.26 8.28 13.56
CA GLU A 397 25.86 8.72 12.29
C GLU A 397 27.12 7.93 11.96
N LEU A 398 27.97 7.66 12.96
CA LEU A 398 29.23 6.91 12.78
C LEU A 398 29.01 5.46 12.32
N LEU A 399 27.86 4.87 12.64
CA LEU A 399 27.53 3.48 12.32
C LEU A 399 26.67 3.33 11.06
N PHE A 400 26.13 4.44 10.56
CA PHE A 400 25.12 4.46 9.51
C PHE A 400 25.72 4.70 8.13
N ASN A 401 25.50 3.76 7.21
CA ASN A 401 25.85 3.97 5.81
C ASN A 401 24.62 4.35 4.98
N ARG A 402 24.54 5.64 4.61
CA ARG A 402 23.44 6.19 3.81
C ARG A 402 23.25 5.49 2.46
N LYS A 403 24.33 5.07 1.79
CA LYS A 403 24.29 4.39 0.49
C LYS A 403 23.81 2.94 0.59
N ASP A 404 23.94 2.35 1.78
CA ASP A 404 23.45 1.00 2.06
C ASP A 404 22.00 1.01 2.53
N TYR A 405 21.56 2.07 3.20
CA TYR A 405 20.18 2.22 3.66
C TYR A 405 19.24 2.74 2.57
N PHE A 406 19.55 3.86 1.92
CA PHE A 406 18.66 4.46 0.91
C PHE A 406 19.02 3.98 -0.51
N PRO A 407 18.04 3.53 -1.32
CA PRO A 407 18.27 3.22 -2.72
C PRO A 407 18.78 4.44 -3.51
N SER A 408 19.72 4.20 -4.43
CA SER A 408 20.39 5.27 -5.18
C SER A 408 19.48 6.07 -6.12
N HIS A 409 18.34 5.52 -6.52
CA HIS A 409 17.36 6.18 -7.37
C HIS A 409 16.39 7.10 -6.60
N TRP A 410 16.47 7.15 -5.27
CA TRP A 410 15.68 8.08 -4.46
C TRP A 410 16.35 9.45 -4.35
N THR A 411 15.53 10.49 -4.20
CA THR A 411 16.01 11.87 -4.11
C THR A 411 16.12 12.31 -2.66
N GLY A 412 17.35 12.62 -2.21
CA GLY A 412 17.58 13.16 -0.86
C GLY A 412 17.32 14.67 -0.79
N ARG A 413 16.56 15.14 0.20
CA ARG A 413 16.31 16.56 0.50
C ARG A 413 16.65 16.91 1.94
N SER A 414 16.93 18.20 2.20
CA SER A 414 17.35 18.75 3.49
C SER A 414 16.26 19.59 4.15
#